data_AF-A0A8H7BLM6-F1
#
_entry.id   AF-A0A8H7BLM6-F1
#
_cell.length_a   1.000
_cell.length_b   1.000
_cell.length_c   1.000
_cell.angle_alpha   90.00
_cell.angle_beta   90.00
_cell.angle_gamma   90.00
#
_symmetry.space_group_name_H-M   'P 1'
#
loop_
_entity.id
_entity.type
_entity.pdbx_description
1 polymer ?
#
loop_
_entity_poly.entity_id
_entity_poly.type
_entity_poly.pdbx_seq_one_letter_code
_entity_poly.pdbx_strand_id
1 'polypeptide(L)'
;MPTSQHLDGIHHELMDIARECTKMYHREFSEDEVRKLQDRVQVIDEKYKQGVINEKDEDYPEENPYEQPGQAEVAEELEKVHNSLRYLLTRVKQ
;
A
#
# COMPACT_ATOMS: atom_id res chain seq x y z
N MET A 1 -13.94 2.86 14.54
CA MET A 1 -14.76 1.97 13.70
C MET A 1 -13.89 0.77 13.38
N PRO A 2 -14.39 -0.48 13.38
CA PRO A 2 -13.56 -1.63 13.04
C PRO A 2 -13.33 -1.57 11.53
N THR A 3 -12.11 -1.24 11.14
CA THR A 3 -11.58 -1.53 9.81
C THR A 3 -11.82 -3.01 9.53
N SER A 4 -12.33 -3.34 8.33
CA SER A 4 -12.42 -4.73 7.86
C SER A 4 -11.08 -5.41 8.17
N GLN A 5 -11.07 -6.61 8.76
CA GLN A 5 -9.83 -7.27 9.23
C GLN A 5 -8.75 -7.37 8.13
N HIS A 6 -9.19 -7.34 6.87
CA HIS A 6 -8.35 -7.26 5.68
C HIS A 6 -7.63 -5.91 5.52
N LEU A 7 -8.32 -4.79 5.76
CA LEU A 7 -7.76 -3.44 5.70
C LEU A 7 -6.75 -3.21 6.83
N ASP A 8 -6.96 -3.79 8.02
CA ASP A 8 -5.98 -3.73 9.12
C ASP A 8 -4.66 -4.42 8.76
N GLY A 9 -4.75 -5.57 8.08
CA GLY A 9 -3.57 -6.30 7.60
C GLY A 9 -2.81 -5.51 6.53
N ILE A 10 -3.54 -4.92 5.58
CA ILE A 10 -2.96 -4.04 4.55
C ILE A 10 -2.30 -2.82 5.19
N HIS A 11 -2.98 -2.16 6.14
CA HIS A 11 -2.45 -1.00 6.83
C HIS A 11 -1.14 -1.30 7.56
N HIS A 12 -1.07 -2.43 8.29
CA HIS A 12 0.17 -2.85 8.94
C HIS A 12 1.31 -3.08 7.95
N GLU A 13 1.06 -3.80 6.85
CA GLU A 13 2.07 -4.07 5.83
C GLU A 13 2.56 -2.75 5.18
N LEU A 14 1.67 -1.77 4.95
CA LEU A 14 2.02 -0.45 4.42
C LEU A 14 2.89 0.35 5.39
N MET A 15 2.55 0.37 6.68
CA MET A 15 3.37 1.04 7.70
C MET A 15 4.78 0.45 7.77
N ASP A 16 4.91 -0.86 7.67
CA ASP A 16 6.22 -1.53 7.70
C ASP A 16 7.06 -1.19 6.46
N ILE A 17 6.44 -1.17 5.27
CA ILE A 17 7.11 -0.73 4.04
C ILE A 17 7.54 0.74 4.14
N ALA A 18 6.68 1.63 4.66
CA ALA A 18 7.01 3.04 4.85
C ALA A 18 8.22 3.23 5.80
N ARG A 19 8.28 2.44 6.88
CA ARG A 19 9.43 2.41 7.79
C ARG A 19 10.70 1.90 7.11
N GLU A 20 10.61 0.86 6.30
CA GLU A 20 11.74 0.34 5.53
C GLU A 20 12.23 1.36 4.49
N CYS A 21 11.33 2.02 3.77
CA CYS A 21 11.65 3.13 2.87
C CYS A 21 12.41 4.25 3.59
N THR A 22 11.94 4.62 4.78
CA THR A 22 12.60 5.65 5.62
C THR A 22 13.99 5.21 6.05
N LYS A 23 14.15 3.95 6.47
CA LYS A 23 15.47 3.40 6.82
C LYS A 23 16.41 3.41 5.61
N MET A 24 15.92 3.04 4.43
CA MET A 24 16.69 3.05 3.18
C MET A 24 17.08 4.46 2.76
N TYR A 25 16.25 5.47 3.01
CA TYR A 25 16.58 6.86 2.72
C TYR A 25 17.90 7.32 3.38
N HIS A 26 18.17 6.83 4.59
CA HIS A 26 19.31 7.22 5.43
C HIS A 26 20.57 6.36 5.26
N ARG A 27 20.55 5.34 4.38
CA ARG A 27 21.70 4.46 4.13
C ARG A 27 21.94 4.29 2.63
N GLU A 28 23.08 3.69 2.27
CA GLU A 28 23.25 3.14 0.93
C GLU A 28 22.38 1.89 0.78
N PHE A 29 21.76 1.75 -0.39
CA PHE A 29 20.88 0.63 -0.71
C PHE A 29 21.14 0.15 -2.13
N SER A 30 20.87 -1.12 -2.38
CA SER A 30 20.99 -1.70 -3.73
C SER A 30 19.67 -1.63 -4.50
N GLU A 31 19.76 -1.80 -5.83
CA GLU A 31 18.59 -1.94 -6.69
C GLU A 31 17.71 -3.13 -6.26
N ASP A 32 18.31 -4.23 -5.83
CA ASP A 32 17.60 -5.43 -5.37
C ASP A 32 16.75 -5.15 -4.12
N GLU A 33 17.23 -4.30 -3.21
CA GLU A 33 16.46 -3.92 -2.02
C GLU A 33 15.23 -3.08 -2.40
N VAL A 34 15.37 -2.17 -3.37
CA VAL A 34 14.23 -1.39 -3.88
C VAL A 34 13.24 -2.29 -4.60
N ARG A 35 13.73 -3.25 -5.40
CA ARG A 35 12.88 -4.22 -6.12
C ARG A 35 12.06 -5.07 -5.15
N LYS A 36 12.65 -5.54 -4.05
CA LYS A 36 11.91 -6.27 -3.00
C LYS A 36 10.78 -5.44 -2.40
N LEU A 37 10.98 -4.15 -2.20
CA LEU A 37 9.91 -3.27 -1.71
C LEU A 37 8.82 -3.07 -2.77
N GLN A 38 9.19 -2.94 -4.05
CA GLN A 38 8.21 -2.86 -5.14
C GLN A 38 7.36 -4.13 -5.23
N ASP A 39 7.97 -5.31 -5.16
CA ASP A 39 7.26 -6.59 -5.20
C ASP A 39 6.26 -6.71 -4.03
N ARG A 40 6.66 -6.26 -2.83
CA ARG A 40 5.79 -6.24 -1.65
C ARG A 40 4.59 -5.30 -1.83
N VAL A 41 4.82 -4.09 -2.35
CA VAL A 41 3.72 -3.14 -2.62
C VAL A 41 2.77 -3.66 -3.69
N GLN A 42 3.29 -4.31 -4.74
CA GLN A 42 2.44 -4.92 -5.76
C GLN A 42 1.50 -5.98 -5.18
N VAL A 43 1.99 -6.82 -4.27
CA VAL A 43 1.14 -7.81 -3.58
C VAL A 43 0.05 -7.12 -2.75
N ILE A 44 0.37 -5.99 -2.10
CA ILE A 44 -0.62 -5.20 -1.35
C ILE A 44 -1.65 -4.57 -2.28
N ASP A 45 -1.23 -4.00 -3.41
CA ASP A 45 -2.13 -3.42 -4.43
C ASP A 45 -3.11 -4.49 -4.94
N GLU A 46 -2.63 -5.71 -5.20
CA GLU A 46 -3.46 -6.84 -5.62
C GLU A 46 -4.45 -7.26 -4.51
N LYS A 47 -4.01 -7.39 -3.26
CA LYS A 47 -4.86 -7.70 -2.10
C LYS A 47 -5.91 -6.61 -1.86
N TYR A 48 -5.52 -5.34 -1.95
CA TYR A 48 -6.43 -4.20 -1.79
C TYR A 48 -7.48 -4.23 -2.89
N LYS A 49 -7.07 -4.38 -4.15
CA LYS A 49 -7.99 -4.47 -5.29
C LYS A 49 -8.95 -5.65 -5.18
N GLN A 50 -8.47 -6.83 -4.76
CA GLN A 50 -9.33 -8.01 -4.54
C GLN A 50 -10.30 -7.80 -3.38
N GLY A 51 -9.86 -7.21 -2.27
CA GLY A 51 -10.72 -6.86 -1.14
C GLY A 51 -11.82 -5.87 -1.53
N VAL A 52 -11.45 -4.82 -2.27
CA VAL A 52 -12.40 -3.83 -2.83
C VAL A 52 -13.39 -4.47 -3.80
N ILE A 53 -12.99 -5.49 -4.58
CA ILE A 53 -13.89 -6.19 -5.51
C ILE A 53 -14.85 -7.10 -4.73
N ASN A 54 -14.36 -7.90 -3.79
CA ASN A 54 -15.21 -8.80 -2.99
C ASN A 54 -16.20 -8.02 -2.11
N GLU A 55 -15.80 -6.91 -1.49
CA GLU A 55 -16.69 -6.04 -0.71
C GLU A 55 -17.77 -5.34 -1.58
N LYS A 56 -17.56 -5.23 -2.90
CA LYS A 56 -18.57 -4.70 -3.85
C LYS A 56 -19.55 -5.77 -4.34
N ASP A 57 -19.15 -7.03 -4.33
CA ASP A 57 -19.95 -8.12 -4.88
C ASP A 57 -20.89 -8.77 -3.84
N GLU A 58 -20.64 -8.62 -2.53
CA GLU A 58 -21.36 -9.40 -1.51
C GLU A 58 -22.67 -8.80 -0.96
N ASP A 59 -23.00 -7.51 -1.09
CA ASP A 59 -24.29 -7.03 -0.56
C ASP A 59 -25.00 -5.83 -1.25
N TYR A 60 -24.36 -4.97 -2.06
CA TYR A 60 -25.06 -3.79 -2.63
C TYR A 60 -24.50 -3.32 -4.00
N PRO A 61 -25.28 -3.34 -5.09
CA PRO A 61 -24.81 -2.90 -6.41
C PRO A 61 -24.71 -1.37 -6.60
N GLU A 62 -25.06 -0.54 -5.61
CA GLU A 62 -25.12 0.93 -5.79
C GLU A 62 -24.65 1.77 -4.59
N GLU A 63 -24.01 1.19 -3.57
CA GLU A 63 -23.40 2.02 -2.52
C GLU A 63 -22.06 2.58 -2.99
N ASN A 64 -22.00 3.90 -3.02
CA ASN A 64 -20.93 4.73 -3.55
C ASN A 64 -19.54 4.20 -3.12
N PRO A 65 -18.65 3.81 -4.05
CA PRO A 65 -17.35 3.18 -3.74
C PRO A 65 -16.37 4.09 -2.99
N TYR A 66 -16.79 5.30 -2.62
CA TYR A 66 -16.04 6.30 -1.90
C TYR A 66 -16.39 6.38 -0.40
N GLU A 67 -17.40 5.64 0.08
CA GLU A 67 -17.87 5.72 1.49
C GLU A 67 -17.60 4.46 2.33
N GLN A 68 -16.72 3.56 1.88
CA GLN A 68 -16.33 2.42 2.73
C GLN A 68 -15.32 2.86 3.81
N PRO A 69 -15.66 2.73 5.11
CA PRO A 69 -14.83 3.22 6.19
C PRO A 69 -13.48 2.50 6.23
N GLY A 70 -12.38 3.26 6.19
CA GLY A 70 -11.01 2.75 6.21
C GLY A 70 -10.35 2.58 4.83
N GLN A 71 -11.11 2.53 3.74
CA GLN A 71 -10.52 2.45 2.39
C GLN A 71 -9.81 3.75 1.99
N ALA A 72 -10.35 4.91 2.34
CA ALA A 72 -9.71 6.19 2.09
C ALA A 72 -8.35 6.31 2.80
N GLU A 73 -8.27 5.84 4.05
CA GLU A 73 -7.03 5.84 4.83
C GLU A 73 -5.99 4.90 4.22
N VAL A 74 -6.39 3.68 3.86
CA VAL A 74 -5.50 2.72 3.20
C VAL A 74 -5.02 3.22 1.82
N ALA A 75 -5.89 3.88 1.06
CA ALA A 75 -5.53 4.47 -0.23
C ALA A 75 -4.52 5.62 -0.07
N GLU A 76 -4.68 6.47 0.94
CA GLU A 76 -3.73 7.54 1.25
C GLU A 76 -2.36 6.97 1.64
N GLU A 77 -2.34 5.91 2.46
CA GLU A 77 -1.09 5.24 2.85
C GLU A 77 -0.41 4.53 1.67
N LEU A 78 -1.19 3.91 0.77
CA LEU A 78 -0.68 3.36 -0.49
C LEU A 78 -0.01 4.45 -1.34
N GLU A 79 -0.64 5.60 -1.50
CA GLU A 79 -0.07 6.72 -2.26
C GLU A 79 1.25 7.21 -1.65
N LYS A 80 1.32 7.34 -0.31
CA LYS A 80 2.57 7.73 0.39
C LYS A 80 3.69 6.72 0.16
N VAL A 81 3.39 5.43 0.19
CA VAL A 81 4.36 4.36 -0.05
C VAL A 81 4.85 4.40 -1.50
N HIS A 82 3.94 4.52 -2.48
CA HIS A 82 4.29 4.65 -3.89
C HIS A 82 5.18 5.87 -4.17
N ASN A 83 4.86 7.02 -3.55
CA ASN A 83 5.70 8.22 -3.65
C ASN A 83 7.10 8.03 -3.06
N SER A 84 7.19 7.34 -1.91
CA SER A 84 8.47 7.02 -1.27
C SER A 84 9.34 6.09 -2.13
N LEU A 85 8.73 5.07 -2.73
CA LEU A 85 9.43 4.17 -3.65
C LEU A 85 9.90 4.87 -4.92
N ARG A 86 9.07 5.75 -5.49
CA ARG A 86 9.44 6.58 -6.65
C ARG A 86 10.67 7.44 -6.35
N TYR A 87 10.74 8.00 -5.14
CA TYR A 87 11.92 8.74 -4.70
C TYR A 87 13.17 7.85 -4.60
N LEU A 88 13.07 6.67 -3.99
CA LEU A 88 14.19 5.71 -3.89
C LEU A 88 14.67 5.28 -5.27
N LEU A 89 13.77 4.95 -6.20
CA LEU A 89 14.10 4.59 -7.59
C LEU A 89 14.83 5.69 -8.34
N THR A 90 14.50 6.95 -8.06
CA THR A 90 15.19 8.11 -8.66
C THR A 90 16.63 8.20 -8.18
N ARG A 91 16.92 7.76 -6.95
CA ARG A 91 18.27 7.72 -6.37
C ARG A 91 19.10 6.51 -6.81
N VAL A 92 18.49 5.37 -7.14
CA VAL A 92 19.21 4.19 -7.69
C VAL A 92 19.81 4.49 -9.07
N LYS A 93 19.23 5.41 -9.84
CA LYS A 93 19.65 5.74 -11.21
C LYS A 93 20.77 6.80 -11.30
N GLN A 94 21.40 7.18 -10.19
CA GLN A 94 22.58 8.05 -10.15
C GLN A 94 23.80 7.29 -9.63
#